data_AF-A0A354DJ56-F1
#
_entry.id   AF-A0A354DJ56-F1
#
_cell.length_a   1.000
_cell.length_b   1.000
_cell.length_c   1.000
_cell.angle_alpha   90.00
_cell.angle_beta   90.00
_cell.angle_gamma   90.00
#
_symmetry.space_group_name_H-M   'P 1'
#
loop_
_entity.id
_entity.type
_entity.pdbx_description
1 polymer ?
#
loop_
_entity_poly.entity_id
_entity_poly.type
_entity_poly.pdbx_seq_one_letter_code
_entity_poly.pdbx_strand_id
1 'polypeptide(L)' 'MKSILSYPDRGKWGNAKYRGNTSGHVIKDLLEHFKPQKFVEVFSGGGTGKDVALDLGITNSVHLDLFQSTHP' A
#
# COMPACT_ATOMS: atom_id res chain seq x y z
N MET A 1 25.63 -6.50 2.92
CA MET A 1 24.28 -6.47 3.53
C MET A 1 23.36 -7.27 2.62
N LYS A 2 22.70 -8.33 3.10
CA LYS A 2 21.67 -9.03 2.32
C LYS A 2 20.33 -8.38 2.63
N SER A 3 19.63 -7.87 1.63
CA SER A 3 18.26 -7.37 1.83
C SER A 3 17.31 -8.53 2.11
N ILE A 4 16.28 -8.29 2.90
CA ILE A 4 15.17 -9.23 3.12
C ILE A 4 14.15 -9.13 1.98
N LEU A 5 13.97 -7.94 1.40
CA LEU A 5 13.04 -7.68 0.29
C LEU A 5 13.77 -6.93 -0.84
N SER A 6 13.57 -7.34 -2.08
CA SER A 6 14.17 -6.69 -3.25
C SER A 6 13.18 -6.73 -4.42
N TYR A 7 12.77 -5.54 -4.87
CA TYR A 7 11.87 -5.36 -6.00
C TYR A 7 12.58 -4.53 -7.09
N PRO A 8 12.32 -4.80 -8.39
CA PRO A 8 12.96 -4.07 -9.49
C PRO A 8 12.49 -2.60 -9.57
N ASP A 9 11.29 -2.31 -9.05
CA ASP A 9 10.67 -0.98 -9.04
C ASP A 9 9.71 -0.82 -7.84
N ARG A 10 9.04 0.34 -7.75
CA ARG A 10 8.05 0.68 -6.72
C ARG A 10 6.66 0.07 -6.96
N GLY A 11 6.38 -0.35 -8.19
CA GLY A 11 5.05 -0.65 -8.69
C GLY A 11 4.24 0.59 -9.07
N LYS A 12 3.01 0.34 -9.52
CA LYS A 12 2.06 1.33 -10.07
C LYS A 12 1.17 2.02 -9.02
N TRP A 13 1.23 1.59 -7.76
CA TRP A 13 0.28 1.96 -6.71
C TRP A 13 0.72 3.22 -5.95
N GLY A 14 -0.26 4.06 -5.61
CA GLY A 14 -0.07 5.28 -4.84
C GLY A 14 0.63 6.41 -5.60
N ASN A 15 0.66 7.59 -4.98
CA ASN A 15 1.36 8.77 -5.50
C ASN A 15 2.87 8.69 -5.21
N ALA A 16 3.69 8.41 -6.22
CA ALA A 16 5.15 8.33 -6.06
C ALA A 16 5.82 9.63 -5.57
N LYS A 17 5.14 10.79 -5.67
CA LYS A 17 5.63 12.08 -5.15
C LYS A 17 5.36 12.26 -3.65
N TYR A 18 4.53 11.43 -3.02
CA TYR A 18 4.27 11.51 -1.58
C TYR A 18 5.48 10.98 -0.79
N ARG A 19 6.06 11.85 0.04
CA ARG A 19 7.27 11.54 0.81
C ARG A 19 6.98 10.43 1.83
N GLY A 20 7.83 9.41 1.84
CA GLY A 20 7.71 8.30 2.80
C GLY A 20 6.81 7.15 2.32
N ASN A 21 6.31 7.18 1.08
CA ASN A 21 5.57 6.05 0.53
C ASN A 21 6.44 4.77 0.45
N THR A 22 5.84 3.65 0.83
CA THR A 22 6.38 2.30 0.65
C THR A 22 6.12 1.79 -0.78
N SER A 23 6.88 0.78 -1.23
CA SER A 23 6.57 0.08 -2.49
C SER A 23 5.26 -0.70 -2.37
N GLY A 24 4.40 -0.64 -3.38
CA GLY A 24 3.15 -1.41 -3.35
C GLY A 24 3.38 -2.92 -3.40
N HIS A 25 4.52 -3.37 -3.93
CA HIS A 25 4.91 -4.79 -3.90
C HIS A 25 4.99 -5.35 -2.48
N VAL A 26 5.50 -4.56 -1.51
CA VAL A 26 5.57 -4.98 -0.10
C VAL A 26 4.17 -5.24 0.46
N ILE A 27 3.23 -4.32 0.18
CA ILE A 27 1.85 -4.44 0.68
C ILE A 27 1.15 -5.62 -0.01
N LYS A 28 1.35 -5.77 -1.33
CA LYS A 28 0.81 -6.89 -2.12
C LYS A 28 1.26 -8.23 -1.55
N ASP A 29 2.56 -8.41 -1.31
CA ASP A 29 3.12 -9.65 -0.77
C ASP A 29 2.53 -9.98 0.61
N LEU A 30 2.37 -8.97 1.48
CA LEU A 30 1.77 -9.16 2.80
C LEU A 30 0.30 -9.58 2.70
N LEU A 31 -0.49 -8.93 1.83
CA LEU A 31 -1.90 -9.25 1.67
C LEU A 31 -2.12 -10.62 1.02
N GLU A 32 -1.31 -10.99 0.02
CA GLU A 32 -1.36 -12.31 -0.63
C GLU A 32 -0.89 -13.43 0.31
N HIS A 33 0.08 -13.15 1.20
CA HIS A 33 0.58 -14.11 2.19
C HIS A 33 -0.44 -14.36 3.32
N PHE A 34 -0.90 -13.29 3.98
CA PHE A 34 -1.75 -13.42 5.17
C PHE A 34 -3.24 -13.57 4.84
N LYS A 35 -3.68 -13.15 3.65
CA LYS A 35 -5.08 -13.22 3.18
C LYS A 35 -6.09 -12.75 4.23
N PRO A 36 -5.93 -11.54 4.78
CA PRO A 36 -6.77 -11.08 5.88
C PRO A 36 -8.22 -10.88 5.43
N GLN A 37 -9.18 -11.11 6.33
CA GLN A 37 -10.60 -10.80 6.08
C GLN A 37 -10.89 -9.29 6.07
N LYS A 38 -10.05 -8.51 6.76
CA LYS A 38 -10.11 -7.05 6.82
C LYS A 38 -8.70 -6.47 6.85
N PHE A 39 -8.45 -5.48 6.01
CA PHE A 39 -7.18 -4.76 5.97
C PHE A 39 -7.37 -3.35 6.52
N VAL A 40 -6.56 -2.95 7.50
CA VAL A 40 -6.55 -1.58 8.02
C VAL A 40 -5.13 -1.02 7.88
N GLU A 41 -5.02 0.10 7.19
CA GLU A 41 -3.81 0.89 7.04
C GLU A 41 -3.98 2.20 7.81
N VAL A 42 -3.07 2.50 8.74
CA VAL A 42 -3.17 3.67 9.64
C VAL A 42 -2.25 4.84 9.24
N PHE A 43 -1.51 4.68 8.14
CA PHE A 43 -0.61 5.68 7.56
C PHE A 43 -0.78 5.70 6.03
N SER A 44 -2.00 5.97 5.56
CA SER A 44 -2.35 5.76 4.15
C SER A 44 -1.66 6.72 3.19
N GLY A 45 -1.22 7.89 3.67
CA GLY A 45 -0.38 8.83 2.94
C GLY A 45 -0.80 9.04 1.49
N GLY A 46 0.11 8.72 0.55
CA GLY A 46 -0.15 8.84 -0.89
C GLY A 46 -1.03 7.75 -1.50
N GLY A 47 -1.71 6.91 -0.72
CA GLY A 47 -2.72 5.95 -1.17
C GLY A 47 -2.21 4.58 -1.60
N THR A 48 -0.95 4.22 -1.31
CA THR A 48 -0.35 2.96 -1.81
C THR A 48 -1.14 1.72 -1.37
N GLY A 49 -1.46 1.57 -0.08
CA GLY A 49 -2.18 0.39 0.39
C GLY A 49 -3.61 0.32 -0.12
N LYS A 50 -4.26 1.48 -0.34
CA LYS A 50 -5.59 1.55 -0.96
C LYS A 50 -5.58 1.04 -2.39
N ASP A 51 -4.63 1.51 -3.20
CA ASP A 51 -4.54 1.09 -4.59
C ASP A 51 -4.21 -0.41 -4.71
N VAL A 52 -3.36 -0.94 -3.82
CA VAL A 52 -3.06 -2.39 -3.78
C VAL A 52 -4.31 -3.19 -3.39
N ALA A 53 -5.06 -2.75 -2.37
CA ALA A 53 -6.29 -3.42 -1.95
C ALA A 53 -7.32 -3.47 -3.09
N LEU A 54 -7.49 -2.37 -3.83
CA LEU A 54 -8.36 -2.31 -5.01
C LEU A 54 -7.89 -3.24 -6.13
N ASP A 55 -6.59 -3.25 -6.45
CA ASP A 55 -6.01 -4.12 -7.49
C ASP A 55 -6.16 -5.61 -7.16
N LEU A 56 -6.18 -5.97 -5.86
CA LEU A 56 -6.42 -7.33 -5.37
C LEU A 56 -7.91 -7.66 -5.16
N GLY A 57 -8.84 -6.72 -5.43
CA GLY A 57 -10.28 -6.93 -5.24
C GLY A 57 -10.72 -7.01 -3.76
N ILE A 58 -9.92 -6.49 -2.83
CA ILE A 58 -10.26 -6.43 -1.40
C ILE A 58 -11.19 -5.24 -1.18
N THR A 59 -12.47 -5.52 -0.94
CA THR A 59 -13.51 -4.50 -0.74
C THR A 59 -13.72 -4.12 0.73
N ASN A 60 -13.18 -4.91 1.66
CA ASN A 60 -13.27 -4.68 3.11
C ASN A 60 -11.95 -4.13 3.67
N SER A 61 -11.51 -2.98 3.17
CA SER A 61 -10.31 -2.30 3.64
C SER A 61 -10.60 -0.88 4.14
N VAL A 62 -9.79 -0.41 5.09
CA VAL A 62 -9.86 0.93 5.67
C VAL A 62 -8.48 1.57 5.61
N HIS A 63 -8.41 2.80 5.11
CA HIS A 63 -7.16 3.52 4.87
C HIS A 63 -7.22 4.89 5.56
N LEU A 64 -6.56 5.00 6.70
CA LEU A 64 -6.58 6.17 7.58
C LEU A 64 -5.29 6.96 7.45
N ASP A 65 -5.41 8.28 7.51
CA ASP A 65 -4.30 9.20 7.68
C ASP A 65 -4.79 10.43 8.46
N LEU A 66 -3.88 11.11 9.16
CA LEU A 66 -4.18 12.36 9.85
C LEU A 66 -4.43 13.49 8.86
N PHE A 67 -3.70 13.49 7.75
CA PHE A 67 -3.88 14.43 6.65
C PHE A 67 -4.25 13.63 5.41
N GLN A 68 -5.56 13.49 5.14
CA GLN A 68 -5.98 13.05 3.83
C GLN A 68 -5.57 14.12 2.82
N SER A 69 -4.39 13.96 2.20
CA SER A 69 -4.14 14.62 0.93
C SER A 69 -5.15 14.00 -0.01
N THR A 70 -6.25 14.72 -0.28
CA THR A 70 -7.13 14.38 -1.39
C THR A 70 -6.21 14.20 -2.59
N HIS A 71 -6.22 13.00 -3.19
CA HIS A 71 -5.58 12.78 -4.48
C HIS A 71 -5.99 13.94 -5.39
N PRO A 72 -5.04 14.68 -6.02
CA PRO A 72 -5.42 15.57 -7.11
C PRO A 72 -6.08 14.76 -8.23
#